data_AF-A0A2M7DD47-F1
#
_entry.id   AF-A0A2M7DD47-F1
#
_cell.length_a   1.000
_cell.length_b   1.000
_cell.length_c   1.000
_cell.angle_alpha   90.00
_cell.angle_beta   90.00
_cell.angle_gamma   90.00
#
_symmetry.space_group_name_H-M   'P 1'
#
loop_
_entity.id
_entity.type
_entity.pdbx_description
1 polymer ?
#
loop_
_entity_poly.entity_id
_entity_poly.type
_entity_poly.pdbx_seq_one_letter_code
_entity_poly.pdbx_strand_id
1 'polypeptide(L)'
;MTTYTFASKNIRKTWLLLGSFLILIIVLGWFLSYYFESQAILYFAVGFSILQSIASYWYADKIILAITRAKPIEHSQNPELYHILENLTIASG
;
A
#
# COMPACT_ATOMS: atom_id res chain seq x y z
N MET A 1 5.61 -23.83 -15.89
CA MET A 1 5.30 -22.75 -14.93
C MET A 1 4.27 -21.85 -15.58
N THR A 2 3.05 -21.77 -15.04
CA THR A 2 1.95 -21.00 -15.64
C THR A 2 1.77 -19.66 -14.93
N THR A 3 1.26 -18.64 -15.62
CA THR A 3 1.02 -17.28 -15.11
C THR A 3 0.21 -17.25 -13.81
N TYR A 4 -0.69 -18.22 -13.62
CA TYR A 4 -1.48 -18.42 -12.38
C TYR A 4 -0.62 -18.64 -11.12
N THR A 5 0.58 -19.22 -11.26
CA THR A 5 1.50 -19.42 -10.12
C THR A 5 2.07 -18.08 -9.62
N PHE A 6 2.30 -17.11 -10.50
CA PHE A 6 2.78 -15.78 -10.13
C PHE A 6 1.68 -14.92 -9.49
N ALA A 7 0.47 -14.95 -10.04
CA ALA A 7 -0.69 -14.27 -9.45
C ALA A 7 -0.97 -14.77 -8.03
N SER A 8 -1.00 -16.09 -7.84
CA SER A 8 -1.22 -16.71 -6.51
C SER A 8 -0.11 -16.35 -5.51
N LYS A 9 1.14 -16.25 -5.96
CA LYS A 9 2.27 -15.84 -5.11
C LYS A 9 2.16 -14.38 -4.68
N ASN A 10 1.74 -13.49 -5.57
CA ASN A 10 1.56 -12.05 -5.25
C ASN A 10 0.39 -11.81 -4.31
N ILE A 11 -0.72 -12.55 -4.49
CA ILE A 11 -1.86 -12.52 -3.56
C ILE A 11 -1.41 -12.93 -2.16
N ARG A 12 -0.71 -14.07 -2.02
CA ARG A 12 -0.20 -14.53 -0.73
C ARG A 12 0.73 -13.52 -0.06
N LYS A 13 1.65 -12.90 -0.83
CA LYS A 13 2.53 -11.85 -0.31
C LYS A 13 1.76 -10.64 0.19
N THR A 14 0.72 -10.22 -0.54
CA THR A 14 -0.13 -9.09 -0.15
C THR A 14 -0.86 -9.37 1.17
N TRP A 15 -1.45 -10.56 1.31
CA TRP A 15 -2.08 -10.99 2.57
C TRP A 15 -1.09 -11.06 3.73
N LEU A 16 0.13 -11.56 3.48
CA LEU A 16 1.18 -11.63 4.49
C LEU A 16 1.61 -10.23 4.95
N LEU A 17 1.76 -9.29 4.00
CA LEU A 17 2.10 -7.90 4.28
C LEU A 17 1.00 -7.16 5.05
N LEU A 18 -0.26 -7.33 4.66
CA LEU A 18 -1.40 -6.75 5.37
C LEU A 18 -1.54 -7.34 6.78
N GLY A 19 -1.40 -8.66 6.92
CA GLY A 19 -1.47 -9.35 8.20
C GLY A 19 -0.35 -8.94 9.16
N SER A 20 0.90 -8.88 8.68
CA SER A 20 2.03 -8.45 9.51
C SER A 20 1.91 -6.98 9.91
N PHE A 21 1.40 -6.12 9.02
CA PHE A 21 1.14 -4.72 9.31
C PHE A 21 0.09 -4.55 10.42
N LEU A 22 -1.02 -5.28 10.35
CA LEU A 22 -2.06 -5.25 11.40
C LEU A 22 -1.49 -5.69 12.75
N ILE A 23 -0.72 -6.79 12.79
CA ILE A 23 -0.07 -7.27 14.02
C ILE A 23 0.85 -6.19 14.59
N LEU A 24 1.65 -5.54 13.75
CA LEU A 24 2.55 -4.46 14.17
C LEU A 24 1.79 -3.31 14.82
N ILE A 25 0.69 -2.85 14.22
CA ILE A 25 -0.11 -1.76 14.79
C ILE A 25 -0.81 -2.17 16.08
N ILE A 26 -1.28 -3.41 16.19
CA ILE A 26 -1.88 -3.93 17.44
C ILE A 26 -0.84 -3.94 18.57
N VAL A 27 0.39 -4.42 18.29
CA VAL A 27 1.48 -4.45 19.29
C VAL A 27 1.86 -3.04 19.72
N LEU A 28 1.98 -2.10 18.77
CA LEU A 28 2.22 -0.69 19.09
C LEU A 28 1.08 -0.11 19.92
N GLY A 29 -0.17 -0.31 19.51
CA GLY A 29 -1.35 0.18 20.21
C GLY A 29 -1.45 -0.38 21.63
N TRP A 30 -1.07 -1.64 21.85
CA TRP A 30 -1.01 -2.26 23.17
C TRP A 30 0.08 -1.64 24.04
N PHE A 31 1.28 -1.44 23.49
CA PHE A 31 2.39 -0.80 24.20
C PHE A 31 2.06 0.64 24.61
N LEU A 32 1.47 1.41 23.68
CA LEU A 32 0.99 2.77 23.93
C LEU A 32 -0.13 2.78 24.98
N SER A 33 -1.09 1.86 24.88
CA SER A 33 -2.17 1.74 25.86
C SER A 33 -1.67 1.46 27.27
N TYR A 34 -0.64 0.63 27.40
CA TYR A 34 0.02 0.35 28.68
C TYR A 34 0.75 1.59 29.23
N TYR A 35 1.51 2.30 28.38
CA TYR A 35 2.27 3.48 28.80
C TYR A 35 1.38 4.65 29.24
N PHE A 36 0.26 4.86 28.57
CA PHE A 36 -0.68 5.95 28.85
C PHE A 36 -1.85 5.52 29.76
N GLU A 37 -1.83 4.30 30.30
CA GLU A 37 -2.89 3.68 31.12
C GLU A 37 -4.30 3.83 30.55
N SER A 38 -4.42 3.88 29.22
CA SER A 38 -5.67 4.18 28.53
C SER A 38 -5.96 3.15 27.45
N GLN A 39 -7.03 2.39 27.65
CA GLN A 39 -7.52 1.40 26.67
C GLN A 39 -8.11 2.05 25.42
N ALA A 40 -8.49 3.34 25.50
CA ALA A 40 -8.99 4.09 24.36
C ALA A 40 -7.98 4.16 23.20
N ILE A 41 -6.68 4.18 23.52
CA ILE A 41 -5.60 4.22 22.52
C ILE A 41 -5.55 2.93 21.72
N LEU A 42 -5.75 1.79 22.38
CA LEU A 42 -5.78 0.49 21.70
C LEU A 42 -6.96 0.42 20.73
N TYR A 43 -8.17 0.81 21.18
CA TYR A 43 -9.35 0.83 20.31
C TYR A 43 -9.18 1.77 19.12
N PHE A 44 -8.60 2.96 19.34
CA PHE A 44 -8.29 3.89 18.27
C PHE A 44 -7.26 3.33 17.29
N ALA A 45 -6.16 2.74 17.77
CA ALA A 45 -5.11 2.17 16.94
C ALA A 45 -5.63 1.01 16.08
N VAL A 46 -6.48 0.14 16.64
CA VAL A 46 -7.11 -0.96 15.91
C VAL A 46 -8.09 -0.42 14.87
N GLY A 47 -8.95 0.53 15.23
CA GLY A 47 -9.87 1.16 14.29
C GLY A 47 -9.14 1.85 13.14
N PHE A 48 -8.08 2.58 13.46
CA PHE A 48 -7.22 3.25 12.49
C PHE A 48 -6.53 2.25 11.56
N SER A 49 -5.99 1.14 12.08
CA SER A 49 -5.29 0.14 11.25
C SER A 49 -6.22 -0.54 10.25
N ILE A 50 -7.45 -0.83 10.65
CA ILE A 50 -8.47 -1.39 9.76
C ILE A 50 -8.83 -0.39 8.67
N LEU A 51 -9.14 0.86 9.05
CA LEU A 51 -9.46 1.94 8.10
C LEU A 51 -8.31 2.20 7.13
N GLN A 52 -7.07 2.20 7.63
CA GLN A 52 -5.88 2.38 6.80
C GLN A 52 -5.62 1.18 5.89
N SER A 53 -5.87 -0.06 6.34
CA SER A 53 -5.74 -1.26 5.49
C SER A 53 -6.73 -1.22 4.33
N ILE A 54 -7.98 -0.85 4.62
CA ILE A 54 -9.04 -0.56 3.64
C ILE A 54 -8.59 0.55 2.68
N ALA A 55 -8.19 1.71 3.20
CA ALA A 55 -7.75 2.84 2.39
C ALA A 55 -6.55 2.48 1.51
N SER A 56 -5.62 1.68 2.03
CA SER A 56 -4.45 1.22 1.29
C SER A 56 -4.81 0.25 0.18
N TYR A 57 -5.91 -0.50 0.27
CA TYR A 57 -6.36 -1.37 -0.82
C TYR A 57 -6.96 -0.58 -1.98
N TRP A 58 -7.77 0.45 -1.69
CA TRP A 58 -8.43 1.26 -2.72
C TRP A 58 -7.61 2.44 -3.26
N TYR A 59 -6.72 3.01 -2.45
CA TYR A 59 -5.98 4.23 -2.79
C TYR A 59 -4.46 4.01 -2.85
N ALA A 60 -3.98 2.76 -2.95
CA ALA A 60 -2.56 2.44 -3.03
C ALA A 60 -1.82 3.26 -4.11
N ASP A 61 -2.44 3.39 -5.28
CA ASP A 61 -1.96 4.15 -6.43
C ASP A 61 -1.72 5.63 -6.05
N LYS A 62 -2.69 6.28 -5.42
CA LYS A 62 -2.57 7.67 -5.00
C LYS A 62 -1.55 7.85 -3.88
N ILE A 63 -1.52 6.91 -2.94
CA ILE A 63 -0.55 6.92 -1.83
C ILE A 63 0.87 6.84 -2.38
N ILE A 64 1.15 5.91 -3.31
CA ILE A 64 2.52 5.75 -3.83
C ILE A 64 2.94 6.94 -4.69
N LEU A 65 2.03 7.50 -5.49
CA LEU A 65 2.28 8.74 -6.25
C LEU A 65 2.59 9.92 -5.33
N ALA A 66 1.85 10.05 -4.22
CA ALA A 66 2.09 11.09 -3.23
C ALA A 66 3.44 10.91 -2.50
N ILE A 67 3.79 9.69 -2.10
CA ILE A 67 5.07 9.38 -1.42
C ILE A 67 6.27 9.63 -2.33
N THR A 68 6.16 9.21 -3.61
CA THR A 68 7.20 9.42 -4.62
C THR A 68 7.26 10.86 -5.13
N ARG A 69 6.32 11.72 -4.72
CA ARG A 69 6.13 13.08 -5.23
C ARG A 69 6.09 13.10 -6.76
N ALA A 70 5.42 12.09 -7.33
CA ALA A 70 5.29 11.95 -8.77
C ALA A 70 4.67 13.22 -9.35
N LYS A 71 5.31 13.78 -10.37
CA LYS A 71 4.77 14.90 -11.14
C LYS A 71 4.12 14.34 -12.41
N PRO A 72 2.90 14.80 -12.77
CA PRO A 72 2.32 14.45 -14.05
C PRO A 72 3.25 14.94 -15.16
N ILE A 73 3.52 14.08 -16.14
CA ILE A 73 4.30 14.44 -17.31
C ILE A 73 3.38 14.50 -18.52
N GLU A 74 3.48 15.60 -19.27
CA GLU A 74 2.78 15.74 -20.55
C GLU A 74 3.71 15.30 -21.69
N HIS A 75 3.12 14.80 -22.78
CA HIS A 75 3.86 14.34 -23.96
C HIS A 75 4.78 15.43 -24.55
N SER A 76 4.44 16.71 -24.37
CA SER A 76 5.24 17.86 -24.82
C SER A 76 6.52 18.08 -24.02
N GLN A 77 6.58 17.61 -22.77
CA GLN A 77 7.69 17.90 -21.85
C GLN A 77 8.87 16.93 -22.02
N ASN A 78 8.59 15.65 -22.24
CA ASN A 78 9.62 14.66 -22.55
C ASN A 78 9.02 13.50 -23.37
N PRO A 79 9.02 13.61 -24.71
CA PRO A 79 8.41 12.61 -25.58
C PRO A 79 9.10 11.24 -25.52
N GLU A 80 10.42 11.19 -25.28
CA GLU A 80 11.15 9.93 -25.15
C GLU A 80 10.70 9.16 -23.91
N LEU A 81 10.62 9.84 -22.75
CA LEU A 81 10.13 9.23 -21.52
C LEU A 81 8.65 8.81 -21.64
N TYR A 82 7.83 9.62 -22.32
CA TYR A 82 6.43 9.30 -22.57
C TYR A 82 6.28 8.01 -23.39
N HIS A 83 7.05 7.85 -24.48
CA HIS A 83 7.01 6.67 -25.35
C HIS A 83 7.50 5.40 -24.64
N ILE A 84 8.51 5.51 -23.77
CA ILE A 84 8.98 4.37 -22.95
C ILE A 84 7.85 3.91 -22.00
N LEU A 85 7.20 4.85 -21.30
CA LEU A 85 6.09 4.53 -20.40
C LEU A 85 4.90 3.94 -21.15
N GLU A 86 4.54 4.51 -22.30
CA GLU A 86 3.46 4.04 -23.17
C GLU A 86 3.71 2.58 -23.60
N ASN A 87 4.90 2.29 -24.14
CA ASN A 87 5.29 0.94 -24.54
C ASN A 87 5.25 -0.06 -23.36
N LEU A 88 5.68 0.36 -22.16
CA LEU A 88 5.62 -0.47 -20.96
C LEU A 88 4.18 -0.77 -20.53
N THR A 89 3.29 0.22 -20.56
CA THR A 89 1.88 0.01 -20.19
C THR A 89 1.13 -0.88 -21.18
N ILE A 90 1.45 -0.80 -22.48
CA ILE A 90 0.87 -1.68 -23.51
C ILE A 90 1.38 -3.12 -23.36
N ALA A 91 2.67 -3.31 -23.06
CA ALA A 91 3.25 -4.64 -22.93
C ALA A 91 2.92 -5.35 -21.60
N SER A 92 2.59 -4.57 -20.56
CA SER A 92 2.26 -5.07 -19.21
C SER A 92 0.75 -5.19 -18.96
N GLY A 93 -0.07 -4.75 -19.91
CA GLY A 93 -1.54 -4.79 -19.87
C GLY A 93 -2.14 -6.13 -20.28
#